data_AF-A0A8H7GEE1-F1
#
_entry.id   AF-A0A8H7GEE1-F1
#
_cell.length_a   1.000
_cell.length_b   1.000
_cell.length_c   1.000
_cell.angle_alpha   90.00
_cell.angle_beta   90.00
_cell.angle_gamma   90.00
#
_symmetry.space_group_name_H-M   'P 1'
#
loop_
_entity.id
_entity.type
_entity.pdbx_description
1 polymer ?
#
loop_
_entity_poly.entity_id
_entity_poly.type
_entity_poly.pdbx_seq_one_letter_code
_entity_poly.pdbx_strand_id
1 'polypeptide(L)'
;MTPYNLLLPAKGYAIAWVNLPGYALGDAQTTAEYVAYNIKQLAPHSATGKVAVIGHSQGAGISIQWALLYWPSIQPLVSRYIALAGDFHGTDEGPLACAAEDLLRGGCQASVLQQTSGSKLLAAQNTRGNTALVPTTSIYTKYDEIIQDEIIHPTSILPGADNYALQDLDVCGPLHLCDHFTMVVDPAAYGIALLALGAGSGTTPISEFNSLYCSFFVDDELLNLTAVPKLIESAFDAILQVAGGGTAIKSEPLLKE
;
A
#
# COMPACT_ATOMS: atom_id res chain seq x y z
N MET A 1 -10.44 9.92 -4.77
CA MET A 1 -9.75 9.95 -6.09
C MET A 1 -8.26 10.16 -5.78
N THR A 2 -7.32 9.61 -6.54
CA THR A 2 -5.86 9.68 -6.31
C THR A 2 -5.12 10.19 -7.57
N PRO A 3 -3.88 10.67 -7.45
CA PRO A 3 -3.09 11.10 -8.62
C PRO A 3 -2.89 9.97 -9.63
N TYR A 4 -2.84 8.73 -9.17
CA TYR A 4 -2.71 7.54 -10.00
C TYR A 4 -3.83 7.40 -11.03
N ASN A 5 -5.09 7.61 -10.62
CA ASN A 5 -6.21 7.52 -11.56
C ASN A 5 -6.33 8.74 -12.48
N LEU A 6 -5.71 9.87 -12.11
CA LEU A 6 -5.78 11.11 -12.86
C LEU A 6 -4.68 11.20 -13.91
N LEU A 7 -3.46 10.82 -13.54
CA LEU A 7 -2.26 11.08 -14.33
C LEU A 7 -1.77 9.88 -15.14
N LEU A 8 -1.92 8.65 -14.63
CA LEU A 8 -1.43 7.46 -15.33
C LEU A 8 -2.12 7.18 -16.68
N PRO A 9 -3.42 7.51 -16.90
CA PRO A 9 -4.02 7.38 -18.22
C PRO A 9 -3.29 8.16 -19.31
N ALA A 10 -2.83 9.39 -19.01
CA ALA A 10 -2.04 10.19 -19.94
C ALA A 10 -0.64 9.59 -20.21
N LYS A 11 -0.17 8.68 -19.35
CA LYS A 11 1.06 7.91 -19.50
C LYS A 11 0.85 6.55 -20.17
N GLY A 12 -0.37 6.25 -20.62
CA GLY A 12 -0.70 5.03 -21.36
C GLY A 12 -1.13 3.84 -20.50
N TYR A 13 -1.40 4.03 -19.20
CA TYR A 13 -1.93 2.97 -18.34
C TYR A 13 -3.45 3.02 -18.25
N ALA A 14 -4.10 1.88 -18.49
CA ALA A 14 -5.50 1.70 -18.14
C ALA A 14 -5.62 1.43 -16.63
N ILE A 15 -6.49 2.18 -15.95
CA ILE A 15 -6.65 2.08 -14.50
C ILE A 15 -7.92 1.32 -14.15
N ALA A 16 -7.78 0.37 -13.23
CA ALA A 16 -8.87 -0.27 -12.52
C ALA A 16 -8.58 -0.19 -11.01
N TRP A 17 -9.62 -0.01 -10.21
CA TRP A 17 -9.54 -0.13 -8.76
C TRP A 17 -10.49 -1.21 -8.28
N VAL A 18 -10.13 -1.85 -7.16
CA VAL A 18 -10.93 -2.90 -6.55
C VAL A 18 -11.58 -2.34 -5.30
N ASN A 19 -12.92 -2.32 -5.28
CA ASN A 19 -13.66 -2.03 -4.07
C ASN A 19 -13.65 -3.28 -3.19
N LEU A 20 -12.84 -3.28 -2.15
CA LEU A 20 -12.72 -4.40 -1.23
C LEU A 20 -13.95 -4.42 -0.29
N PRO A 21 -14.54 -5.60 -0.02
CA PRO A 21 -15.69 -5.72 0.86
C PRO A 21 -15.40 -5.13 2.24
N GLY A 22 -16.38 -4.39 2.78
CA GLY A 22 -16.25 -3.77 4.10
C GLY A 22 -15.03 -2.87 4.24
N TYR A 23 -14.57 -2.25 3.14
CA TYR A 23 -13.39 -1.38 3.10
C TYR A 23 -12.11 -2.04 3.64
N ALA A 24 -11.96 -3.37 3.45
CA ALA A 24 -10.86 -4.17 4.00
C ALA A 24 -10.76 -4.17 5.54
N LEU A 25 -11.87 -3.92 6.24
CA LEU A 25 -11.94 -3.95 7.72
C LEU A 25 -12.18 -5.35 8.31
N GLY A 26 -12.56 -6.29 7.43
CA GLY A 26 -12.77 -7.69 7.78
C GLY A 26 -11.46 -8.48 7.87
N ASP A 27 -11.57 -9.80 7.82
CA ASP A 27 -10.42 -10.69 7.77
C ASP A 27 -9.59 -10.46 6.50
N ALA A 28 -8.33 -10.04 6.67
CA ALA A 28 -7.41 -9.70 5.58
C ALA A 28 -7.13 -10.89 4.64
N GLN A 29 -7.28 -12.13 5.11
CA GLN A 29 -7.19 -13.32 4.25
C GLN A 29 -8.30 -13.32 3.21
N THR A 30 -9.50 -12.89 3.59
CA THR A 30 -10.63 -12.71 2.67
C THR A 30 -10.38 -11.54 1.75
N THR A 31 -9.86 -10.41 2.24
CA THR A 31 -9.47 -9.27 1.40
C THR A 31 -8.48 -9.70 0.30
N ALA A 32 -7.49 -10.52 0.63
CA ALA A 32 -6.50 -11.04 -0.31
C ALA A 32 -7.11 -11.95 -1.40
N GLU A 33 -8.18 -12.69 -1.12
CA GLU A 33 -8.91 -13.46 -2.14
C GLU A 33 -9.45 -12.56 -3.26
N TYR A 34 -10.00 -11.40 -2.90
CA TYR A 34 -10.48 -10.43 -3.88
C TYR A 34 -9.34 -9.86 -4.71
N VAL A 35 -8.18 -9.61 -4.10
CA VAL A 35 -6.97 -9.16 -4.81
C VAL A 35 -6.51 -10.23 -5.81
N ALA A 36 -6.35 -11.48 -5.36
CA ALA A 36 -5.94 -12.59 -6.21
C ALA A 36 -6.91 -12.82 -7.39
N TYR A 37 -8.21 -12.77 -7.11
CA TYR A 37 -9.24 -12.89 -8.13
C TYR A 37 -9.14 -11.77 -9.17
N ASN A 38 -9.05 -10.51 -8.74
CA ASN A 38 -9.01 -9.38 -9.67
C ASN A 38 -7.73 -9.34 -10.51
N ILE A 39 -6.56 -9.70 -9.95
CA ILE A 39 -5.33 -9.84 -10.76
C ILE A 39 -5.55 -10.86 -11.88
N LYS A 40 -6.10 -12.03 -11.54
CA LYS A 40 -6.37 -13.10 -12.51
C LYS A 40 -7.39 -12.69 -13.57
N GLN A 41 -8.41 -11.91 -13.21
CA GLN A 41 -9.43 -11.45 -14.16
C GLN A 41 -8.91 -10.33 -15.06
N LEU A 42 -8.15 -9.38 -14.53
CA LEU A 42 -7.74 -8.17 -15.26
C LEU A 42 -6.53 -8.39 -16.17
N ALA A 43 -5.59 -9.27 -15.79
CA ALA A 43 -4.37 -9.49 -16.56
C ALA A 43 -4.62 -9.88 -18.04
N PRO A 44 -5.54 -10.78 -18.39
CA PRO A 44 -5.87 -11.11 -19.78
C PRO A 44 -6.42 -9.93 -20.61
N HIS A 45 -6.95 -8.89 -19.97
CA HIS A 45 -7.46 -7.69 -20.64
C HIS A 45 -6.39 -6.62 -20.88
N SER A 46 -5.20 -6.78 -20.28
CA SER A 46 -4.06 -5.90 -20.54
C SER A 46 -3.37 -6.28 -21.86
N ALA A 47 -2.72 -5.30 -22.50
CA ALA A 47 -1.97 -5.54 -23.73
C ALA A 47 -0.78 -6.51 -23.55
N THR A 48 -0.26 -6.67 -22.34
CA THR A 48 0.91 -7.50 -22.03
C THR A 48 0.53 -8.86 -21.43
N GLY A 49 -0.76 -9.10 -21.16
CA GLY A 49 -1.21 -10.24 -20.36
C GLY A 49 -0.82 -10.17 -18.88
N LYS A 50 -0.37 -9.00 -18.41
CA LYS A 50 0.06 -8.73 -17.02
C LYS A 50 -0.46 -7.40 -16.50
N VAL A 51 -0.69 -7.30 -15.20
CA VAL A 51 -1.02 -6.04 -14.52
C VAL A 51 0.12 -5.57 -13.63
N ALA A 52 0.26 -4.26 -13.48
CA ALA A 52 0.93 -3.70 -12.33
C ALA A 52 -0.10 -3.51 -11.20
N VAL A 53 0.30 -3.77 -9.96
CA VAL A 53 -0.55 -3.59 -8.78
C VAL A 53 0.04 -2.52 -7.87
N ILE A 54 -0.80 -1.58 -7.44
CA ILE A 54 -0.44 -0.53 -6.49
C ILE A 54 -1.34 -0.70 -5.28
N GLY A 55 -0.74 -0.83 -4.09
CA GLY A 55 -1.46 -0.91 -2.82
C GLY A 55 -1.03 0.21 -1.89
N HIS A 56 -1.87 0.48 -0.89
CA HIS A 56 -1.55 1.38 0.23
C HIS A 56 -1.89 0.70 1.55
N SER A 57 -1.09 0.95 2.61
CA SER A 57 -1.37 0.44 3.96
C SER A 57 -1.53 -1.10 3.95
N GLN A 58 -2.55 -1.63 4.64
CA GLN A 58 -2.96 -3.05 4.57
C GLN A 58 -3.04 -3.59 3.13
N GLY A 59 -3.50 -2.77 2.18
CA GLY A 59 -3.63 -3.15 0.78
C GLY A 59 -2.27 -3.44 0.15
N ALA A 60 -1.26 -2.65 0.53
CA ALA A 60 0.13 -2.90 0.20
C ALA A 60 0.66 -4.08 1.01
N GLY A 61 0.95 -3.92 2.30
CA GLY A 61 1.82 -4.82 3.06
C GLY A 61 1.25 -6.23 3.27
N ILE A 62 -0.07 -6.36 3.33
CA ILE A 62 -0.74 -7.63 3.62
C ILE A 62 -1.53 -8.14 2.43
N SER A 63 -2.49 -7.38 1.91
CA SER A 63 -3.50 -7.91 0.99
C SER A 63 -2.89 -8.41 -0.32
N ILE A 64 -1.99 -7.63 -0.94
CA ILE A 64 -1.29 -8.02 -2.15
C ILE A 64 -0.26 -9.11 -1.86
N GLN A 65 0.54 -8.95 -0.80
CA GLN A 65 1.60 -9.92 -0.47
C GLN A 65 1.04 -11.30 -0.10
N TRP A 66 -0.02 -11.35 0.69
CA TRP A 66 -0.78 -12.55 1.00
C TRP A 66 -1.37 -13.20 -0.25
N ALA A 67 -1.96 -12.40 -1.15
CA ALA A 67 -2.49 -12.90 -2.42
C ALA A 67 -1.39 -13.55 -3.27
N LEU A 68 -0.23 -12.91 -3.40
CA LEU A 68 0.92 -13.44 -4.14
C LEU A 68 1.48 -14.72 -3.51
N LEU A 69 1.45 -14.81 -2.17
CA LEU A 69 1.97 -15.95 -1.43
C LEU A 69 1.06 -17.19 -1.56
N TYR A 70 -0.26 -17.03 -1.36
CA TYR A 70 -1.20 -18.15 -1.29
C TYR A 70 -1.88 -18.49 -2.62
N TRP A 71 -1.83 -17.60 -3.62
CA TRP A 71 -2.22 -17.90 -5.01
C TRP A 71 -1.03 -17.74 -5.96
N PRO A 72 0.04 -18.56 -5.85
CA PRO A 72 1.27 -18.38 -6.63
C PRO A 72 1.06 -18.34 -8.15
N SER A 73 -0.04 -18.93 -8.65
CA SER A 73 -0.45 -18.85 -10.06
C SER A 73 -0.64 -17.41 -10.59
N ILE A 74 -0.83 -16.41 -9.72
CA ILE A 74 -0.99 -15.01 -10.14
C ILE A 74 0.34 -14.28 -10.28
N GLN A 75 1.45 -14.78 -9.70
CA GLN A 75 2.76 -14.12 -9.76
C GLN A 75 3.22 -13.85 -11.22
N PRO A 76 3.07 -14.80 -12.17
CA PRO A 76 3.44 -14.54 -13.57
C PRO A 76 2.57 -13.47 -14.25
N LEU A 77 1.40 -13.15 -13.69
CA LEU A 77 0.45 -12.15 -14.17
C LEU A 77 0.74 -10.75 -13.61
N VAL A 78 1.67 -10.61 -12.68
CA VAL A 78 2.05 -9.31 -12.10
C VAL A 78 3.36 -8.85 -12.72
N SER A 79 3.33 -7.72 -13.44
CA SER A 79 4.54 -7.12 -14.00
C SER A 79 5.33 -6.35 -12.96
N ARG A 80 4.63 -5.70 -12.03
CA ARG A 80 5.18 -4.84 -10.99
C ARG A 80 4.23 -4.78 -9.80
N TYR A 81 4.78 -4.75 -8.59
CA TYR A 81 4.06 -4.46 -7.36
C TYR A 81 4.64 -3.20 -6.71
N ILE A 82 3.81 -2.18 -6.50
CA ILE A 82 4.19 -0.92 -5.85
C ILE A 82 3.44 -0.85 -4.52
N ALA A 83 4.19 -0.86 -3.43
CA ALA A 83 3.67 -0.77 -2.07
C ALA A 83 3.86 0.66 -1.55
N LEU A 84 2.77 1.34 -1.20
CA LEU A 84 2.80 2.66 -0.59
C LEU A 84 2.49 2.53 0.90
N ALA A 85 3.41 2.93 1.78
CA ALA A 85 3.29 2.77 3.24
C ALA A 85 2.77 1.37 3.62
N GLY A 86 3.41 0.32 3.10
CA GLY A 86 2.95 -1.05 3.22
C GLY A 86 3.41 -1.70 4.51
N ASP A 87 2.49 -2.22 5.30
CA ASP A 87 2.70 -2.84 6.60
C ASP A 87 3.14 -4.32 6.53
N PHE A 88 4.22 -4.64 5.80
CA PHE A 88 4.67 -6.04 5.60
C PHE A 88 4.94 -6.80 6.91
N HIS A 89 5.36 -6.06 7.93
CA HIS A 89 5.64 -6.57 9.27
C HIS A 89 4.62 -6.10 10.32
N GLY A 90 3.53 -5.47 9.88
CA GLY A 90 2.49 -4.92 10.74
C GLY A 90 2.81 -3.54 11.30
N THR A 91 2.16 -3.20 12.40
CA THR A 91 2.39 -1.98 13.15
C THR A 91 2.33 -2.19 14.66
N ASP A 92 3.23 -1.52 15.36
CA ASP A 92 3.29 -1.45 16.82
C ASP A 92 2.18 -0.56 17.41
N GLU A 93 1.50 0.25 16.59
CA GLU A 93 0.33 1.05 17.01
C GLU A 93 -0.96 0.21 17.10
N GLY A 94 -0.96 -1.00 16.53
CA GLY A 94 -2.11 -1.91 16.49
C GLY A 94 -2.78 -2.17 17.86
N PRO A 95 -2.04 -2.44 18.95
CA PRO A 95 -2.63 -2.63 20.28
C PRO A 95 -3.33 -1.37 20.81
N LEU A 96 -2.75 -0.19 20.59
CA LEU A 96 -3.34 1.08 21.04
C LEU A 96 -4.61 1.40 20.25
N ALA A 97 -4.56 1.23 18.92
CA ALA A 97 -5.71 1.38 18.05
C ALA A 97 -6.84 0.43 18.50
N CYS A 98 -6.55 -0.87 18.66
CA CYS A 98 -7.54 -1.84 19.12
C CYS A 98 -8.09 -1.51 20.51
N ALA A 99 -7.28 -1.04 21.46
CA ALA A 99 -7.79 -0.62 22.78
C ALA A 99 -8.80 0.55 22.67
N ALA A 100 -8.53 1.53 21.80
CA ALA A 100 -9.45 2.64 21.55
C ALA A 100 -10.74 2.16 20.88
N GLU A 101 -10.64 1.26 19.90
CA GLU A 101 -11.78 0.64 19.24
C GLU A 101 -12.64 -0.17 20.22
N ASP A 102 -12.01 -0.97 21.08
CA ASP A 102 -12.70 -1.79 22.08
C ASP A 102 -13.52 -0.94 23.05
N LEU A 103 -12.97 0.22 23.46
CA LEU A 103 -13.66 1.18 24.31
C LEU A 103 -14.88 1.80 23.63
N LEU A 104 -14.78 2.12 22.34
CA LEU A 104 -15.84 2.83 21.60
C LEU A 104 -16.95 1.92 21.10
N ARG A 105 -16.64 0.66 20.75
CA ARG A 105 -17.58 -0.25 20.08
C ARG A 105 -17.59 -1.69 20.60
N GLY A 106 -16.84 -1.99 21.66
CA GLY A 106 -16.86 -3.31 22.30
C GLY A 106 -16.10 -4.40 21.53
N GLY A 107 -15.18 -4.03 20.66
CA GLY A 107 -14.25 -4.92 19.95
C GLY A 107 -13.45 -4.15 18.90
N CYS A 108 -12.51 -4.84 18.27
CA CYS A 108 -11.65 -4.29 17.24
C CYS A 108 -12.05 -4.80 15.87
N GLN A 109 -11.69 -4.06 14.81
CA GLN A 109 -11.76 -4.59 13.46
C GLN A 109 -10.80 -5.77 13.31
N ALA A 110 -11.20 -6.77 12.53
CA ALA A 110 -10.38 -7.97 12.32
C ALA A 110 -9.03 -7.64 11.69
N SER A 111 -9.03 -6.71 10.72
CA SER A 111 -7.82 -6.25 10.06
C SER A 111 -6.87 -5.53 11.01
N VAL A 112 -7.35 -4.74 11.98
CA VAL A 112 -6.49 -4.04 12.97
C VAL A 112 -5.73 -5.06 13.82
N LEU A 113 -6.43 -6.11 14.28
CA LEU A 113 -5.81 -7.22 15.02
C LEU A 113 -4.78 -7.97 14.18
N GLN A 114 -5.05 -8.16 12.88
CA GLN A 114 -4.16 -8.87 11.97
C GLN A 114 -2.95 -8.02 11.52
N GLN A 115 -3.10 -6.69 11.44
CA GLN A 115 -2.02 -5.74 11.15
C GLN A 115 -1.14 -5.46 12.37
N THR A 116 -1.56 -5.86 13.58
CA THR A 116 -0.76 -5.67 14.79
C THR A 116 0.53 -6.49 14.71
N SER A 117 1.69 -5.87 14.97
CA SER A 117 2.98 -6.56 15.04
C SER A 117 2.91 -7.82 15.90
N GLY A 118 3.39 -8.94 15.36
CA GLY A 118 3.34 -10.24 16.04
C GLY A 118 2.00 -11.00 15.95
N SER A 119 1.05 -10.53 15.14
CA SER A 119 -0.18 -11.28 14.84
C SER A 119 0.11 -12.65 14.21
N LYS A 120 -0.84 -13.59 14.34
CA LYS A 120 -0.73 -14.92 13.71
C LYS A 120 -0.72 -14.81 12.20
N LEU A 121 -1.47 -13.86 11.63
CA LEU A 121 -1.48 -13.58 10.21
C LEU A 121 -0.10 -13.15 9.72
N LEU A 122 0.53 -12.16 10.36
CA LEU A 122 1.85 -11.69 9.95
C LEU A 122 2.92 -12.76 10.17
N ALA A 123 2.84 -13.54 11.26
CA ALA A 123 3.71 -14.70 11.45
C ALA A 123 3.59 -15.72 10.30
N ALA A 124 2.36 -16.01 9.86
CA ALA A 124 2.11 -16.91 8.73
C ALA A 124 2.59 -16.33 7.40
N GLN A 125 2.32 -15.06 7.12
CA GLN A 125 2.80 -14.35 5.93
C GLN A 125 4.33 -14.40 5.88
N ASN A 126 4.99 -13.98 6.95
CA ASN A 126 6.44 -13.75 6.97
C ASN A 126 7.27 -15.03 7.10
N THR A 127 6.64 -16.19 7.33
CA THR A 127 7.32 -17.50 7.26
C THR A 127 7.83 -17.81 5.84
N ARG A 128 7.11 -17.39 4.78
CA ARG A 128 7.47 -17.66 3.37
C ARG A 128 7.35 -16.45 2.45
N GLY A 129 6.67 -15.40 2.90
CA GLY A 129 6.44 -14.15 2.19
C GLY A 129 7.25 -12.96 2.71
N ASN A 130 8.25 -13.16 3.60
CA ASN A 130 9.15 -12.09 4.02
C ASN A 130 10.24 -11.81 2.95
N THR A 131 9.82 -11.69 1.71
CA THR A 131 10.65 -11.32 0.55
C THR A 131 9.73 -10.95 -0.62
N ALA A 132 10.24 -10.16 -1.56
CA ALA A 132 9.54 -9.83 -2.79
C ALA A 132 9.29 -11.12 -3.61
N LEU A 133 8.03 -11.38 -3.90
CA LEU A 133 7.59 -12.55 -4.69
C LEU A 133 7.51 -12.25 -6.20
N VAL A 134 7.48 -10.96 -6.54
CA VAL A 134 7.48 -10.39 -7.90
C VAL A 134 8.36 -9.14 -7.87
N PRO A 135 8.67 -8.49 -9.01
CA PRO A 135 9.37 -7.21 -8.98
C PRO A 135 8.58 -6.18 -8.16
N THR A 136 9.13 -5.78 -7.01
CA THR A 136 8.44 -4.96 -6.01
C THR A 136 9.21 -3.67 -5.72
N THR A 137 8.49 -2.57 -5.59
CA THR A 137 9.01 -1.30 -5.07
C THR A 137 8.20 -0.92 -3.85
N SER A 138 8.85 -0.84 -2.70
CA SER A 138 8.25 -0.35 -1.46
C SER A 138 8.62 1.12 -1.26
N ILE A 139 7.62 1.96 -1.10
CA ILE A 139 7.74 3.40 -0.90
C ILE A 139 7.09 3.69 0.45
N TYR A 140 7.83 4.26 1.38
CA TYR A 140 7.35 4.49 2.73
C TYR A 140 7.83 5.83 3.27
N THR A 141 7.34 6.22 4.44
CA THR A 141 7.77 7.45 5.09
C THR A 141 8.16 7.22 6.54
N LYS A 142 9.26 7.89 6.95
CA LYS A 142 9.76 7.89 8.33
C LYS A 142 8.87 8.68 9.30
N TYR A 143 7.85 9.37 8.78
CA TYR A 143 6.89 10.16 9.56
C TYR A 143 5.49 9.54 9.58
N ASP A 144 5.38 8.27 9.20
CA ASP A 144 4.13 7.53 9.25
C ASP A 144 3.65 7.43 10.70
N GLU A 145 2.42 7.80 11.00
CA GLU A 145 1.86 7.81 12.35
C GLU A 145 1.00 6.57 12.64
N ILE A 146 0.79 5.71 11.65
CA ILE A 146 -0.09 4.54 11.74
C ILE A 146 0.71 3.25 11.65
N ILE A 147 1.67 3.21 10.74
CA ILE A 147 2.60 2.10 10.50
C ILE A 147 3.90 2.46 11.20
N GLN A 148 4.23 1.66 12.21
CA GLN A 148 5.35 1.92 13.11
C GLN A 148 5.98 0.59 13.54
N ASP A 149 7.30 0.53 13.75
CA ASP A 149 8.26 1.62 13.56
C ASP A 149 8.71 1.76 12.08
N GLU A 150 8.91 2.99 11.60
CA GLU A 150 9.41 3.30 10.24
C GLU A 150 10.82 3.94 10.23
N ILE A 151 11.50 3.99 11.38
CA ILE A 151 12.82 4.63 11.52
C ILE A 151 13.93 3.62 11.84
N ILE A 152 13.81 2.85 12.91
CA ILE A 152 14.83 1.91 13.41
C ILE A 152 14.65 0.54 12.73
N HIS A 153 13.42 0.03 12.72
CA HIS A 153 13.07 -1.24 12.10
C HIS A 153 11.87 -1.10 11.16
N PRO A 154 12.05 -0.42 10.00
CA PRO A 154 10.96 -0.09 9.11
C PRO A 154 10.14 -1.30 8.70
N THR A 155 8.87 -1.33 9.12
CA THR A 155 7.96 -2.43 8.81
C THR A 155 7.69 -2.54 7.31
N SER A 156 7.80 -1.41 6.61
CA SER A 156 7.63 -1.28 5.16
C SER A 156 8.77 -1.82 4.32
N ILE A 157 9.91 -2.17 4.91
CA ILE A 157 11.00 -2.81 4.16
C ILE A 157 10.63 -4.26 3.87
N LEU A 158 10.61 -4.63 2.59
CA LEU A 158 10.49 -6.01 2.14
C LEU A 158 11.83 -6.47 1.52
N PRO A 159 12.47 -7.55 2.03
CA PRO A 159 13.67 -8.09 1.42
C PRO A 159 13.48 -8.39 -0.07
N GLY A 160 14.47 -8.11 -0.91
CA GLY A 160 14.39 -8.33 -2.36
C GLY A 160 13.53 -7.32 -3.15
N ALA A 161 12.86 -6.39 -2.48
CA ALA A 161 12.23 -5.23 -3.12
C ALA A 161 13.23 -4.06 -3.26
N ASP A 162 12.92 -3.12 -4.15
CA ASP A 162 13.50 -1.78 -4.12
C ASP A 162 12.78 -0.97 -3.04
N ASN A 163 13.45 -0.69 -1.92
CA ASN A 163 12.84 -0.03 -0.76
C ASN A 163 13.34 1.42 -0.66
N TYR A 164 12.41 2.38 -0.63
CA TYR A 164 12.72 3.81 -0.58
C TYR A 164 11.89 4.51 0.48
N ALA A 165 12.55 5.15 1.44
CA ALA A 165 11.88 6.15 2.26
C ALA A 165 11.84 7.47 1.49
N LEU A 166 10.74 8.21 1.53
CA LEU A 166 10.68 9.54 0.94
C LEU A 166 11.76 10.49 1.52
N GLN A 167 12.17 10.23 2.76
CA GLN A 167 13.20 10.98 3.47
C GLN A 167 14.65 10.55 3.16
N ASP A 168 14.87 9.59 2.26
CA ASP A 168 16.22 9.22 1.84
C ASP A 168 16.87 10.35 1.03
N LEU A 169 18.21 10.46 1.12
CA LEU A 169 18.96 11.59 0.57
C LEU A 169 18.98 11.61 -0.97
N ASP A 170 18.83 10.45 -1.59
CA ASP A 170 18.69 10.27 -3.04
C ASP A 170 17.23 10.35 -3.51
N VAL A 171 16.29 10.60 -2.60
CA VAL A 171 14.87 10.84 -2.89
C VAL A 171 14.51 12.32 -2.66
N CYS A 172 14.01 12.68 -1.47
CA CYS A 172 13.61 14.05 -1.13
C CYS A 172 14.29 14.60 0.14
N GLY A 173 15.03 13.76 0.84
CA GLY A 173 15.80 14.14 2.03
C GLY A 173 14.94 14.30 3.30
N PRO A 174 15.60 14.52 4.45
CA PRO A 174 15.00 14.38 5.77
C PRO A 174 13.96 15.46 6.13
N LEU A 175 13.68 16.43 5.26
CA LEU A 175 12.67 17.46 5.50
C LEU A 175 11.40 17.28 4.68
N HIS A 176 11.34 16.25 3.82
CA HIS A 176 10.13 15.94 3.06
C HIS A 176 9.01 15.49 3.99
N LEU A 177 7.91 16.23 4.03
CA LEU A 177 6.78 15.95 4.92
C LEU A 177 5.73 15.13 4.18
N CYS A 178 5.53 13.91 4.65
CA CYS A 178 4.51 12.98 4.19
C CYS A 178 4.17 12.09 5.38
N ASP A 179 2.88 11.91 5.64
CA ASP A 179 2.34 11.04 6.69
C ASP A 179 1.68 9.79 6.06
N HIS A 180 1.11 8.91 6.88
CA HIS A 180 0.52 7.65 6.40
C HIS A 180 -0.53 7.87 5.31
N PHE A 181 -1.35 8.90 5.50
CA PHE A 181 -2.56 9.14 4.73
C PHE A 181 -2.30 10.00 3.50
N THR A 182 -1.35 10.92 3.60
CA THR A 182 -0.92 11.76 2.48
C THR A 182 -0.01 11.00 1.52
N MET A 183 0.57 9.86 1.91
CA MET A 183 1.35 8.98 1.03
C MET A 183 0.68 8.68 -0.32
N VAL A 184 -0.64 8.44 -0.34
CA VAL A 184 -1.38 8.12 -1.58
C VAL A 184 -1.57 9.31 -2.51
N VAL A 185 -1.32 10.53 -2.02
CA VAL A 185 -1.43 11.79 -2.77
C VAL A 185 -0.11 12.56 -2.80
N ASP A 186 0.97 11.97 -2.29
CA ASP A 186 2.30 12.57 -2.27
C ASP A 186 2.92 12.53 -3.68
N PRO A 187 3.43 13.66 -4.21
CA PRO A 187 3.97 13.68 -5.55
C PRO A 187 5.29 12.90 -5.70
N ALA A 188 6.11 12.78 -4.64
CA ALA A 188 7.34 12.00 -4.67
C ALA A 188 7.04 10.50 -4.73
N ALA A 189 6.08 10.04 -3.92
CA ALA A 189 5.59 8.67 -3.98
C ALA A 189 5.04 8.32 -5.37
N TYR A 190 4.24 9.20 -5.97
CA TYR A 190 3.78 9.04 -7.34
C TYR A 190 4.93 9.01 -8.35
N GLY A 191 5.90 9.90 -8.22
CA GLY A 191 7.06 9.97 -9.12
C GLY A 191 7.89 8.68 -9.10
N ILE A 192 8.15 8.12 -7.91
CA ILE A 192 8.83 6.82 -7.77
C ILE A 192 7.96 5.70 -8.34
N ALA A 193 6.65 5.71 -8.08
CA ALA A 193 5.74 4.71 -8.63
C ALA A 193 5.71 4.73 -10.16
N LEU A 194 5.68 5.92 -10.79
CA LEU A 194 5.75 6.07 -12.24
C LEU A 194 7.09 5.53 -12.79
N LEU A 195 8.18 5.80 -12.09
CA LEU A 195 9.51 5.28 -12.43
C LEU A 195 9.55 3.75 -12.35
N ALA A 196 8.98 3.16 -11.30
CA ALA A 196 8.86 1.71 -11.11
C ALA A 196 7.99 1.06 -12.19
N LEU A 197 6.88 1.69 -12.58
CA LEU A 197 6.02 1.24 -13.68
C LEU A 197 6.78 1.22 -15.01
N GLY A 198 7.59 2.24 -15.28
CA GLY A 198 8.42 2.32 -16.49
C GLY A 198 9.52 1.26 -16.54
N ALA A 199 10.07 0.85 -15.40
CA ALA A 199 11.10 -0.17 -15.30
C ALA A 199 10.62 -1.61 -15.57
N GLY A 200 9.30 -1.84 -15.69
CA GLY A 200 8.73 -3.15 -16.02
C GLY A 200 9.04 -4.21 -14.97
N SER A 201 9.92 -5.17 -15.29
CA SER A 201 10.37 -6.21 -14.35
C SER A 201 11.80 -5.99 -13.81
N GLY A 202 12.46 -4.88 -14.16
CA GLY A 202 13.79 -4.52 -13.65
C GLY A 202 13.74 -3.87 -12.26
N THR A 203 14.88 -3.45 -11.72
CA THR A 203 14.93 -2.61 -10.51
C THR A 203 14.41 -1.21 -10.81
N THR A 204 13.80 -0.54 -9.84
CA THR A 204 13.42 0.87 -9.95
C THR A 204 14.68 1.73 -9.99
N PRO A 205 14.92 2.47 -11.09
CA PRO A 205 16.18 3.19 -11.29
C PRO A 205 16.17 4.52 -10.54
N ILE A 206 16.23 4.51 -9.19
CA ILE A 206 16.07 5.72 -8.36
C ILE A 206 17.04 6.86 -8.72
N SER A 207 18.20 6.55 -9.30
CA SER A 207 19.14 7.55 -9.84
C SER A 207 18.56 8.43 -10.95
N GLU A 208 17.47 8.00 -11.59
CA GLU A 208 16.72 8.74 -12.62
C GLU A 208 15.49 9.47 -12.05
N PHE A 209 15.27 9.42 -10.73
CA PHE A 209 14.15 10.10 -10.09
C PHE A 209 14.24 11.61 -10.30
N ASN A 210 13.15 12.20 -10.79
CA ASN A 210 13.04 13.64 -10.96
C ASN A 210 12.66 14.29 -9.62
N SER A 211 13.64 14.88 -8.93
CA SER A 211 13.46 15.50 -7.60
C SER A 211 12.49 16.67 -7.57
N LEU A 212 12.01 17.17 -8.72
CA LEU A 212 10.88 18.12 -8.74
C LEU A 212 9.61 17.51 -8.14
N TYR A 213 9.45 16.18 -8.21
CA TYR A 213 8.36 15.47 -7.53
C TYR A 213 8.39 15.58 -6.01
N CYS A 214 9.49 16.01 -5.39
CA CYS A 214 9.51 16.32 -3.96
C CYS A 214 8.65 17.53 -3.59
N SER A 215 8.26 18.35 -4.57
CA SER A 215 7.51 19.58 -4.32
C SER A 215 6.18 19.61 -5.08
N PHE A 216 6.08 18.96 -6.25
CA PHE A 216 4.90 19.05 -7.10
C PHE A 216 4.80 17.90 -8.11
N PHE A 217 3.58 17.59 -8.55
CA PHE A 217 3.33 16.73 -9.72
C PHE A 217 3.86 17.41 -10.98
N VAL A 218 4.99 16.94 -11.50
CA VAL A 218 5.72 17.54 -12.63
C VAL A 218 4.90 17.59 -13.92
N ASP A 219 3.99 16.63 -14.08
CA ASP A 219 3.20 16.47 -15.31
C ASP A 219 1.89 17.30 -15.34
N ASP A 220 1.51 17.95 -14.24
CA ASP A 220 0.22 18.65 -14.14
C ASP A 220 0.24 19.77 -13.09
N GLU A 221 0.53 21.01 -13.52
CA GLU A 221 0.50 22.20 -12.65
C GLU A 221 -0.90 22.48 -12.07
N LEU A 222 -1.98 22.16 -12.78
CA LEU A 222 -3.35 22.39 -12.33
C LEU A 222 -3.75 21.42 -11.22
N LEU A 223 -3.26 20.18 -11.26
CA LEU A 223 -3.46 19.21 -10.20
C LEU A 223 -2.92 19.73 -8.86
N ASN A 224 -1.69 20.26 -8.87
CA ASN A 224 -1.03 20.81 -7.67
C ASN A 224 -1.84 21.94 -7.01
N LEU A 225 -2.41 22.84 -7.82
CA LEU A 225 -3.10 24.03 -7.33
C LEU A 225 -4.57 23.79 -6.95
N THR A 226 -5.27 22.90 -7.67
CA THR A 226 -6.73 22.83 -7.62
C THR A 226 -7.29 21.51 -7.11
N ALA A 227 -6.51 20.43 -7.25
CA ALA A 227 -6.96 19.08 -6.95
C ALA A 227 -6.30 18.52 -5.69
N VAL A 228 -5.01 18.75 -5.45
CA VAL A 228 -4.30 18.22 -4.27
C VAL A 228 -5.02 18.50 -2.95
N PRO A 229 -5.50 19.73 -2.65
CA PRO A 229 -6.27 19.97 -1.43
C PRO A 229 -7.54 19.08 -1.32
N LYS A 230 -8.26 18.90 -2.43
CA LYS A 230 -9.46 18.03 -2.48
C LYS A 230 -9.13 16.55 -2.42
N LEU A 231 -7.97 16.14 -2.96
CA LEU A 231 -7.50 14.77 -2.89
C LEU A 231 -7.11 14.41 -1.46
N ILE A 232 -6.45 15.33 -0.75
CA ILE A 232 -6.16 15.22 0.68
C ILE A 232 -7.47 15.10 1.47
N GLU A 233 -8.42 16.03 1.27
CA GLU A 233 -9.74 15.99 1.94
C GLU A 233 -10.47 14.67 1.66
N SER A 234 -10.51 14.22 0.40
CA SER A 234 -11.12 12.94 0.02
C SER A 234 -10.41 11.73 0.64
N ALA A 235 -9.09 11.77 0.84
CA ALA A 235 -8.35 10.72 1.51
C ALA A 235 -8.77 10.67 2.99
N PHE A 236 -8.78 11.83 3.67
CA PHE A 236 -9.25 11.97 5.06
C PHE A 236 -10.69 11.47 5.25
N ASP A 237 -11.62 11.83 4.37
CA ASP A 237 -13.01 11.37 4.44
C ASP A 237 -13.13 9.85 4.30
N ALA A 238 -12.33 9.24 3.41
CA ALA A 238 -12.31 7.80 3.25
C ALA A 238 -11.79 7.11 4.53
N ILE A 239 -10.78 7.68 5.17
CA ILE A 239 -10.22 7.17 6.44
C ILE A 239 -11.26 7.26 7.56
N LEU A 240 -12.00 8.37 7.66
CA LEU A 240 -13.07 8.53 8.65
C LEU A 240 -14.18 7.49 8.47
N GLN A 241 -14.56 7.18 7.22
CA GLN A 241 -15.53 6.13 6.92
C GLN A 241 -15.03 4.74 7.33
N VAL A 242 -13.74 4.48 7.14
CA VAL A 242 -13.07 3.22 7.53
C VAL A 242 -13.02 3.07 9.06
N ALA A 243 -12.70 4.14 9.80
CA ALA A 243 -12.61 4.13 11.26
C ALA A 243 -13.95 3.83 11.96
N GLY A 244 -15.07 4.14 11.31
CA GLY A 244 -16.42 3.91 11.83
C GLY A 244 -17.09 2.60 11.40
N GLY A 245 -16.48 1.81 10.52
CA GLY A 245 -17.09 0.62 9.90
C GLY A 245 -16.67 -0.73 10.49
N GLY A 246 -17.14 -1.82 9.88
CA GLY A 246 -16.68 -3.18 10.18
C GLY A 246 -17.37 -3.87 11.36
N THR A 247 -17.22 -5.19 11.45
CA THR A 247 -17.72 -5.98 12.59
C THR A 247 -16.65 -5.99 13.69
N ALA A 248 -17.05 -5.63 14.91
CA ALA A 248 -16.16 -5.65 16.06
C ALA A 248 -15.98 -7.08 16.61
N ILE A 249 -14.73 -7.49 16.81
CA ILE A 249 -14.35 -8.80 17.36
C ILE A 249 -13.33 -8.66 18.48
N LYS A 250 -13.20 -9.68 19.34
CA LYS A 250 -12.34 -9.63 20.55
C LYS A 250 -10.98 -10.27 20.38
N SER A 251 -10.75 -10.99 19.29
CA SER A 251 -9.52 -11.74 19.06
C SER A 251 -9.28 -11.88 17.57
N GLU A 252 -8.01 -11.97 17.19
CA GLU A 252 -7.61 -12.19 15.81
C GLU A 252 -8.33 -13.40 15.20
N PRO A 253 -8.84 -13.31 13.96
CA PRO A 253 -9.43 -14.45 13.26
C PRO A 253 -8.45 -15.63 13.16
N LEU A 254 -9.01 -16.84 13.04
CA LEU A 254 -8.20 -18.02 12.74
C LEU A 254 -7.62 -17.92 11.32
N LEU A 255 -6.42 -18.48 11.14
CA LEU A 255 -5.86 -18.68 9.82
C LEU A 255 -6.73 -19.69 9.05
N LYS A 256 -6.98 -19.39 7.78
CA LYS A 256 -7.66 -20.30 6.85
C LYS A 256 -6.75 -21.47 6.52
N GLU A 257 -7.36 -22.62 6.26
CA GLU A 257 -6.68 -23.85 5.84
C GLU A 257 -6.21 -23.81 4.38
#